data_AF-A0A2S9DCI5-F1
#
_entry.id   AF-A0A2S9DCI5-F1
#
_cell.length_a   1.000
_cell.length_b   1.000
_cell.length_c   1.000
_cell.angle_alpha   90.00
_cell.angle_beta   90.00
_cell.angle_gamma   90.00
#
_symmetry.space_group_name_H-M   'P 1'
#
loop_
_entity.id
_entity.type
_entity.pdbx_description
1 polymer ?
#
loop_
_entity_poly.entity_id
_entity_poly.type
_entity_poly.pdbx_seq_one_letter_code
_entity_poly.pdbx_strand_id
1 'polypeptide(L)'
;MPPKWLNSNAAAFLPEEARWIAGPKGTSSAIQLADLPTLAAMKIAAERAKDIEDLGHIVLALGIEKAADLVQLAFEKYGEHSVALSAPADNYEIVAEEAMAAARALRRPLK
;
A
#
# COMPACT_ATOMS: atom_id res chain seq x y z
N MET A 1 8.84 -25.85 4.04
CA MET A 1 7.47 -25.86 4.60
C MET A 1 6.74 -27.11 4.12
N PRO A 2 5.83 -27.71 4.91
CA PRO A 2 5.03 -28.85 4.45
C PRO A 2 4.17 -28.46 3.23
N PRO A 3 3.97 -29.37 2.27
CA PRO A 3 3.01 -29.16 1.20
C PRO A 3 1.62 -28.98 1.84
N LYS A 4 0.87 -27.94 1.44
CA LYS A 4 -0.48 -27.58 1.94
C LYS A 4 -0.58 -26.88 3.31
N TRP A 5 0.52 -26.38 3.86
CA TRP A 5 0.44 -25.55 5.08
C TRP A 5 -0.34 -24.24 4.83
N LEU A 6 -0.16 -23.62 3.67
CA LEU A 6 -1.03 -22.54 3.23
C LEU A 6 -2.26 -23.15 2.55
N ASN A 7 -3.41 -23.19 3.26
CA ASN A 7 -4.69 -23.49 2.62
C ASN A 7 -5.24 -22.20 1.97
N SER A 8 -6.17 -22.33 1.02
CA SER A 8 -6.80 -21.20 0.34
C SER A 8 -7.53 -20.23 1.27
N ASN A 9 -7.81 -20.63 2.53
CA ASN A 9 -8.40 -19.76 3.55
C ASN A 9 -7.36 -18.92 4.32
N ALA A 10 -6.06 -19.19 4.15
CA ALA A 10 -4.96 -18.38 4.68
C ALA A 10 -4.46 -17.34 3.65
N ALA A 11 -5.14 -17.21 2.52
CA ALA A 11 -4.85 -16.17 1.55
C ALA A 11 -5.19 -14.80 2.15
N ALA A 12 -4.24 -13.86 2.11
CA ALA A 12 -4.52 -12.48 2.47
C ALA A 12 -5.61 -11.94 1.53
N PHE A 13 -6.58 -11.22 2.09
CA PHE A 13 -7.53 -10.47 1.28
C PHE A 13 -6.76 -9.46 0.41
N LEU A 14 -7.05 -9.47 -0.88
CA LEU A 14 -6.43 -8.58 -1.86
C LEU A 14 -7.52 -7.89 -2.68
N PRO A 15 -7.31 -6.61 -3.06
CA PRO A 15 -8.22 -5.95 -3.98
C PRO A 15 -8.27 -6.69 -5.33
N GLU A 16 -9.41 -6.60 -6.02
CA GLU A 16 -9.70 -7.36 -7.25
C GLU A 16 -8.65 -7.13 -8.35
N GLU A 17 -8.18 -5.89 -8.46
CA GLU A 17 -7.19 -5.45 -9.44
C GLU A 17 -5.73 -5.60 -8.96
N ALA A 18 -5.49 -6.44 -7.94
CA ALA A 18 -4.15 -6.67 -7.41
C ALA A 18 -3.27 -7.41 -8.42
N ARG A 19 -2.08 -6.85 -8.68
CA ARG A 19 -1.06 -7.49 -9.51
C ARG A 19 0.08 -7.97 -8.63
N TRP A 20 0.60 -9.15 -8.98
CA TRP A 20 1.76 -9.74 -8.34
C TRP A 20 3.02 -9.51 -9.16
N ILE A 21 4.09 -9.10 -8.50
CA ILE A 21 5.43 -8.98 -9.08
C ILE A 21 6.37 -10.00 -8.44
N ALA A 22 7.32 -10.50 -9.23
CA ALA A 22 8.38 -11.35 -8.71
C ALA A 22 9.22 -10.58 -7.68
N GLY A 23 9.65 -11.28 -6.63
CA GLY A 23 10.57 -10.69 -5.65
C GLY A 23 11.90 -10.23 -6.27
N PRO A 24 12.65 -9.34 -5.58
CA PRO A 24 13.96 -8.88 -6.05
C PRO A 24 14.93 -10.03 -6.34
N LYS A 25 15.89 -9.79 -7.24
CA LYS A 25 16.94 -10.76 -7.56
C LYS A 25 17.69 -11.18 -6.28
N GLY A 26 17.78 -12.48 -6.02
CA GLY A 26 18.36 -13.04 -4.80
C GLY A 26 17.33 -13.48 -3.75
N THR A 27 16.04 -13.16 -3.95
CA THR A 27 14.95 -13.79 -3.20
C THR A 27 14.60 -15.16 -3.80
N SER A 28 14.03 -16.05 -2.98
CA SER A 28 13.50 -17.32 -3.46
C SER A 28 12.44 -17.07 -4.54
N SER A 29 12.48 -17.84 -5.63
CA SER A 29 11.52 -17.81 -6.74
C SER A 29 10.06 -18.03 -6.32
N ALA A 30 9.84 -18.40 -5.05
CA ALA A 30 8.53 -18.63 -4.46
C ALA A 30 7.88 -17.36 -3.85
N ILE A 31 8.54 -16.19 -3.89
CA ILE A 31 7.98 -14.95 -3.31
C ILE A 31 7.33 -14.12 -4.41
N GLN A 32 6.03 -13.86 -4.24
CA GLN A 32 5.27 -12.87 -4.98
C GLN A 32 4.92 -11.70 -4.06
N LEU A 33 5.05 -10.48 -4.57
CA LEU A 33 4.72 -9.24 -3.86
C LEU A 33 3.59 -8.54 -4.57
N ALA A 34 2.69 -7.90 -3.82
CA ALA A 34 1.74 -6.99 -4.43
C ALA A 34 2.49 -5.83 -5.11
N ASP A 35 1.96 -5.34 -6.23
CA ASP A 35 2.49 -4.16 -6.88
C ASP A 35 2.42 -2.92 -5.96
N LEU A 36 3.23 -1.91 -6.26
CA LEU A 36 3.31 -0.69 -5.44
C LEU A 36 1.94 0.01 -5.27
N PRO A 37 1.09 0.15 -6.30
CA PRO A 37 -0.26 0.69 -6.13
C PRO A 37 -1.11 -0.14 -5.15
N THR A 38 -1.11 -1.47 -5.26
CA THR A 38 -1.87 -2.31 -4.34
C THR A 38 -1.32 -2.21 -2.91
N LEU A 39 0.01 -2.16 -2.73
CA LEU A 39 0.61 -1.95 -1.41
C LEU A 39 0.25 -0.58 -0.82
N ALA A 40 0.21 0.48 -1.64
CA ALA A 40 -0.25 1.80 -1.21
C ALA A 40 -1.70 1.75 -0.72
N ALA A 41 -2.60 1.17 -1.52
CA ALA A 41 -4.01 1.01 -1.17
C ALA A 41 -4.17 0.24 0.15
N MET A 42 -3.48 -0.90 0.30
CA MET A 42 -3.51 -1.71 1.53
C MET A 42 -3.08 -0.93 2.77
N LYS A 43 -2.05 -0.08 2.64
CA LYS A 43 -1.54 0.73 3.75
C LYS A 43 -2.47 1.90 4.10
N ILE A 44 -3.07 2.54 3.11
CA ILE A 44 -4.13 3.55 3.34
C ILE A 44 -5.31 2.92 4.09
N ALA A 45 -5.81 1.78 3.61
CA ALA A 45 -6.92 1.07 4.23
C ALA A 45 -6.62 0.59 5.65
N ALA A 46 -5.35 0.39 6.01
CA ALA A 46 -4.97 -0.07 7.34
C ALA A 46 -4.96 1.04 8.41
N GLU A 47 -4.85 2.32 8.02
CA GLU A 47 -4.86 3.50 8.90
C GLU A 47 -3.87 3.41 10.09
N ARG A 48 -2.69 2.81 9.89
CA ARG A 48 -1.72 2.60 11.00
C ARG A 48 -0.57 3.58 10.90
N ALA A 49 -0.26 4.24 12.02
CA ALA A 49 0.88 5.16 12.13
C ALA A 49 2.21 4.52 11.69
N LYS A 50 2.43 3.23 11.96
CA LYS A 50 3.65 2.51 11.55
C LYS A 50 3.82 2.37 10.03
N ASP A 51 2.73 2.50 9.26
CA ASP A 51 2.73 2.34 7.81
C ASP A 51 3.01 3.68 7.09
N ILE A 52 3.10 4.81 7.81
CA ILE A 52 3.30 6.16 7.24
C ILE A 52 4.66 6.31 6.55
N GLU A 53 5.74 5.84 7.17
CA GLU A 53 7.08 5.91 6.56
C GLU A 53 7.16 5.06 5.28
N ASP A 54 6.61 3.84 5.33
CA ASP A 54 6.50 2.96 4.17
C ASP A 54 5.67 3.60 3.05
N LEU A 55 4.54 4.24 3.38
CA LEU A 55 3.74 5.00 2.43
C LEU A 55 4.55 6.15 1.81
N GLY A 56 5.38 6.85 2.60
CA GLY A 56 6.27 7.88 2.10
C GLY A 56 7.24 7.36 1.02
N HIS A 57 7.83 6.17 1.22
CA HIS A 57 8.65 5.52 0.20
C HIS A 57 7.84 5.14 -1.05
N ILE A 58 6.65 4.60 -0.88
CA ILE A 58 5.80 4.17 -1.99
C ILE A 58 5.32 5.38 -2.81
N VAL A 59 4.92 6.48 -2.17
CA VAL A 59 4.56 7.75 -2.81
C VAL A 59 5.68 8.26 -3.69
N LEU A 60 6.92 8.27 -3.18
CA LEU A 60 8.09 8.67 -3.97
C LEU A 60 8.33 7.76 -5.16
N ALA A 61 8.20 6.44 -4.97
CA ALA A 61 8.39 5.46 -6.03
C ALA A 61 7.31 5.54 -7.11
N LEU A 62 6.07 5.89 -6.74
CA LEU A 62 4.95 6.07 -7.66
C LEU A 62 4.91 7.45 -8.31
N GLY A 63 5.69 8.41 -7.81
CA GLY A 63 5.66 9.79 -8.30
C GLY A 63 4.36 10.53 -7.98
N ILE A 64 3.68 10.15 -6.88
CA ILE A 64 2.45 10.81 -6.44
C ILE A 64 2.82 12.14 -5.76
N GLU A 65 2.17 13.23 -6.16
CA GLU A 65 2.46 14.58 -5.67
C GLU A 65 1.37 15.18 -4.79
N LYS A 66 0.17 14.60 -4.78
CA LYS A 66 -0.98 15.08 -4.00
C LYS A 66 -1.57 13.97 -3.15
N ALA A 67 -1.96 14.30 -1.91
CA ALA A 67 -2.60 13.35 -0.99
C ALA A 67 -3.92 12.80 -1.56
N ALA A 68 -4.73 13.65 -2.20
CA ALA A 68 -5.98 13.24 -2.83
C ALA A 68 -5.78 12.14 -3.90
N ASP A 69 -4.69 12.20 -4.68
CA ASP A 69 -4.38 11.19 -5.70
C ASP A 69 -4.05 9.83 -5.06
N LEU A 70 -3.44 9.83 -3.87
CA LEU A 70 -3.16 8.62 -3.09
C LEU A 70 -4.43 7.99 -2.52
N VAL A 71 -5.36 8.81 -2.03
CA VAL A 71 -6.66 8.35 -1.53
C VAL A 71 -7.50 7.80 -2.69
N GLN A 72 -7.55 8.52 -3.80
CA GLN A 72 -8.24 8.09 -5.02
C GLN A 72 -7.72 6.74 -5.51
N LEU A 73 -6.38 6.54 -5.51
CA LEU A 73 -5.77 5.26 -5.86
C LEU A 73 -6.25 4.11 -4.95
N ALA A 74 -6.42 4.35 -3.65
CA ALA A 74 -6.94 3.34 -2.73
C ALA A 74 -8.40 2.97 -3.05
N PHE A 75 -9.25 3.97 -3.31
CA PHE A 75 -10.64 3.77 -3.71
C PHE A 75 -10.77 3.07 -5.07
N GLU A 76 -9.92 3.38 -6.04
CA GLU A 76 -9.88 2.68 -7.33
C GLU A 76 -9.50 1.21 -7.17
N LYS A 77 -8.58 0.89 -6.26
CA LYS A 77 -8.16 -0.51 -6.02
C LYS A 77 -9.21 -1.32 -5.28
N TYR A 78 -9.87 -0.73 -4.28
CA TYR A 78 -10.80 -1.45 -3.41
C TYR A 78 -12.26 -1.35 -3.85
N GLY A 79 -12.63 -0.32 -4.60
CA GLY A 79 -14.00 0.08 -4.88
C GLY A 79 -14.57 1.00 -3.80
N GLU A 80 -15.45 1.92 -4.20
CA GLU A 80 -16.10 2.92 -3.33
C GLU A 80 -16.91 2.30 -2.18
N HIS A 81 -17.41 1.08 -2.37
CA HIS A 81 -18.22 0.37 -1.38
C HIS A 81 -17.46 -0.78 -0.69
N SER A 82 -16.13 -0.71 -0.69
CA SER A 82 -15.30 -1.75 -0.10
C SER A 82 -15.39 -1.76 1.43
N VAL A 83 -15.48 -2.96 2.00
CA VAL A 83 -15.37 -3.16 3.45
C VAL A 83 -13.99 -2.75 3.98
N ALA A 84 -12.95 -2.76 3.13
CA ALA A 84 -11.61 -2.35 3.52
C ALA A 84 -11.46 -0.84 3.70
N LEU A 85 -12.32 -0.04 3.06
CA LEU A 85 -12.36 1.43 3.16
C LEU A 85 -13.63 1.86 3.91
N SER A 86 -13.76 1.43 5.15
CA SER A 86 -14.97 1.63 5.95
C SER A 86 -15.09 3.02 6.61
N ALA A 87 -14.01 3.80 6.65
CA ALA A 87 -14.00 5.13 7.23
C ALA A 87 -14.40 6.20 6.19
N PRO A 88 -14.82 7.41 6.62
CA PRO A 88 -15.01 8.54 5.70
C PRO A 88 -13.72 8.88 4.95
N ALA A 89 -13.85 9.36 3.70
CA ALA A 89 -12.71 9.72 2.85
C ALA A 89 -11.71 10.68 3.54
N ASP A 90 -12.22 11.65 4.31
CA ASP A 90 -11.43 12.63 5.06
C ASP A 90 -10.43 11.97 6.03
N ASN A 91 -10.73 10.79 6.58
CA ASN A 91 -9.78 10.07 7.44
C ASN A 91 -8.56 9.58 6.64
N TYR A 92 -8.80 9.07 5.43
CA TYR A 92 -7.74 8.61 4.55
C TYR A 92 -6.91 9.77 4.01
N GLU A 93 -7.50 10.97 3.85
CA GLU A 93 -6.76 12.18 3.49
C GLU A 93 -5.74 12.56 4.56
N ILE A 94 -6.07 12.41 5.85
CA ILE A 94 -5.12 12.66 6.94
C ILE A 94 -3.91 11.72 6.84
N VAL A 95 -4.16 10.41 6.67
CA VAL A 95 -3.10 9.41 6.49
C VAL A 95 -2.25 9.71 5.25
N ALA A 96 -2.90 10.11 4.16
CA ALA A 96 -2.22 10.47 2.93
C ALA A 96 -1.34 11.72 3.09
N GLU A 97 -1.82 12.77 3.77
CA GLU A 97 -1.02 13.97 4.05
C GLU A 97 0.20 13.67 4.93
N GLU A 98 0.06 12.80 5.92
CA GLU A 98 1.19 12.32 6.74
C GLU A 98 2.21 11.55 5.89
N ALA A 99 1.75 10.69 4.97
CA ALA A 99 2.62 10.01 4.02
C ALA A 99 3.34 10.99 3.08
N MET A 100 2.65 12.02 2.59
CA MET A 100 3.26 13.09 1.79
C MET A 100 4.32 13.85 2.60
N ALA A 101 4.08 14.09 3.89
CA ALA A 101 5.07 14.70 4.78
C ALA A 101 6.31 13.81 4.98
N ALA A 102 6.11 12.51 5.18
CA ALA A 102 7.19 11.54 5.25
C ALA A 102 8.00 11.48 3.95
N ALA A 103 7.35 11.45 2.78
CA ALA A 103 8.00 11.51 1.48
C ALA A 103 8.88 12.77 1.31
N ARG A 104 8.40 13.93 1.76
CA ARG A 104 9.19 15.18 1.75
C ARG A 104 10.40 15.09 2.69
N ALA A 105 10.25 14.48 3.86
CA ALA A 105 11.36 14.30 4.79
C ALA A 105 12.45 13.37 4.23
N LEU A 106 12.06 12.26 3.58
CA LEU A 106 12.96 11.31 2.94
C LEU A 106 13.78 11.92 1.78
N ARG A 107 13.23 12.90 1.06
CA ARG A 107 13.94 13.62 -0.01
C ARG A 107 14.99 14.60 0.50
N ARG A 108 14.97 14.95 1.79
CA ARG A 108 15.90 15.91 2.36
C ARG A 108 17.23 15.19 2.64
N PRO A 109 18.38 15.68 2.11
CA PRO A 109 19.66 15.08 2.44
C PRO A 109 19.88 15.15 3.95
N LEU A 110 20.29 14.04 4.57
CA LEU A 110 20.77 14.02 5.95
C LEU A 110 21.94 15.02 6.03
N LYS A 111 21.76 16.07 6.84
CA LYS A 111 22.80 17.07 7.09
C LYS A 111 23.94 16.48 7.90
#